data_AF-A0A8T7GBC3-F1
#
_entry.id   AF-A0A8T7GBC3-F1
#
_cell.length_a   1.000
_cell.length_b   1.000
_cell.length_c   1.000
_cell.angle_alpha   90.00
_cell.angle_beta   90.00
_cell.angle_gamma   90.00
#
_symmetry.space_group_name_H-M   'P 1'
#
loop_
_entity.id
_entity.type
_entity.pdbx_description
1 polymer ?
#
loop_
_entity_poly.entity_id
_entity_poly.type
_entity_poly.pdbx_seq_one_letter_code
_entity_poly.pdbx_strand_id
1 'polypeptide(L)'
;SSSRLYSSANDERISTLNRIFNEKGSEMLRRLRTAARMFGSAIAARNAESRYTLLCAAMDAMIMESNEVDYRGGKLAELTSFLISDPEKRLETFMQVSQSYNNRPSAISKDSGDVSEDKIKTLQEIMLKLFWRLAELERKGHSSLSDGDNSVVNLVQRIKFGIKSPTGSPVHGL
;
A
#
# COMPACT_ATOMS: atom_id res chain seq x y z
N SER A 1 -8.61 21.63 -33.80
CA SER A 1 -9.54 21.32 -32.70
C SER A 1 -9.07 20.07 -31.97
N SER A 2 -8.25 20.24 -30.94
CA SER A 2 -7.64 19.14 -30.19
C SER A 2 -8.48 18.83 -28.96
N SER A 3 -9.50 17.99 -29.12
CA SER A 3 -10.22 17.39 -28.00
C SER A 3 -10.36 15.90 -28.28
N ARG A 4 -10.33 15.10 -27.20
CA ARG A 4 -10.53 13.63 -27.12
C ARG A 4 -9.25 12.80 -27.01
N LEU A 5 -8.68 12.81 -25.82
CA LEU A 5 -8.29 11.60 -25.07
C LEU A 5 -8.32 11.93 -23.55
N TYR A 6 -9.39 12.63 -23.14
CA TYR A 6 -9.76 12.77 -21.72
C TYR A 6 -10.52 11.49 -21.36
N SER A 7 -9.98 10.65 -20.49
CA SER A 7 -10.61 9.38 -20.09
C SER A 7 -11.25 9.53 -18.71
N SER A 8 -12.44 8.96 -18.53
CA SER A 8 -13.18 8.97 -17.25
C SER A 8 -12.36 8.38 -16.08
N ALA A 9 -11.42 7.47 -16.37
CA ALA A 9 -10.51 6.91 -15.38
C ALA A 9 -9.54 7.95 -14.81
N ASN A 10 -9.12 8.93 -15.61
CA ASN A 10 -8.28 10.03 -15.12
C ASN A 10 -9.08 10.98 -14.22
N ASP A 11 -10.33 11.27 -14.58
CA ASP A 11 -11.23 12.09 -13.75
C ASP A 11 -11.50 11.44 -12.39
N GLU A 12 -11.72 10.12 -12.37
CA GLU A 12 -11.90 9.35 -11.14
C GLU A 12 -10.65 9.38 -10.26
N ARG A 13 -9.45 9.24 -10.87
CA ARG A 13 -8.17 9.34 -10.14
C ARG A 13 -7.96 10.73 -9.56
N ILE A 14 -8.20 11.78 -10.34
CA ILE A 14 -8.09 13.18 -9.88
C ILE A 14 -9.06 13.45 -8.74
N SER A 15 -10.31 13.01 -8.88
CA SER A 15 -11.33 13.13 -7.82
C SER A 15 -10.91 12.40 -6.54
N THR A 16 -10.39 11.17 -6.68
CA THR A 16 -9.87 10.38 -5.55
C THR A 16 -8.70 11.07 -4.85
N LEU A 17 -7.76 11.64 -5.60
CA LEU A 17 -6.64 12.40 -5.05
C LEU A 17 -7.13 13.66 -4.33
N ASN A 18 -8.02 14.44 -4.96
CA ASN A 18 -8.63 15.62 -4.35
C ASN A 18 -9.27 15.28 -3.00
N ARG A 19 -9.98 14.15 -2.93
CA ARG A 19 -10.56 13.65 -1.69
C ARG A 19 -9.50 13.35 -0.64
N ILE A 20 -8.47 12.58 -0.99
CA ILE A 20 -7.36 12.21 -0.10
C ILE A 20 -6.66 13.47 0.46
N PHE A 21 -6.47 14.52 -0.34
CA PHE A 21 -5.74 15.70 0.09
C PHE A 21 -6.59 16.74 0.81
N ASN A 22 -7.87 16.90 0.45
CA ASN A 22 -8.67 18.04 0.88
C ASN A 22 -9.71 17.72 1.98
N GLU A 23 -10.15 16.47 2.13
CA GLU A 23 -11.15 16.15 3.14
C GLU A 23 -10.54 15.99 4.55
N LYS A 24 -11.30 16.39 5.58
CA LYS A 24 -11.04 15.95 6.97
C LYS A 24 -11.39 14.47 7.05
N GLY A 25 -10.42 13.65 6.67
CA GLY A 25 -10.67 12.26 6.33
C GLY A 25 -10.58 11.28 7.49
N SER A 26 -11.07 10.08 7.22
CA SER A 26 -10.86 8.87 8.01
C SER A 26 -9.38 8.60 8.30
N GLU A 27 -9.12 7.67 9.24
CA GLU A 27 -7.77 7.20 9.50
C GLU A 27 -7.06 6.76 8.21
N MET A 28 -7.78 6.04 7.34
CA MET A 28 -7.27 5.57 6.05
C MET A 28 -6.90 6.72 5.11
N LEU A 29 -7.74 7.76 4.97
CA LEU A 29 -7.41 8.94 4.14
C LEU A 29 -6.17 9.67 4.66
N ARG A 30 -6.00 9.77 5.99
CA ARG A 30 -4.80 10.35 6.60
C ARG A 30 -3.55 9.53 6.27
N ARG A 31 -3.64 8.20 6.33
CA ARG A 31 -2.54 7.27 5.97
C ARG A 31 -2.16 7.39 4.50
N LEU A 32 -3.15 7.37 3.60
CA LEU A 32 -2.96 7.58 2.16
C LEU A 32 -2.29 8.93 1.88
N ARG A 33 -2.72 10.00 2.52
CA ARG A 33 -2.10 11.32 2.37
C ARG A 33 -0.63 11.33 2.77
N THR A 34 -0.29 10.69 3.90
CA THR A 34 1.09 10.56 4.37
C THR A 34 1.94 9.76 3.38
N ALA A 35 1.43 8.62 2.91
CA ALA A 35 2.10 7.78 1.93
C ALA A 35 2.32 8.50 0.59
N ALA A 36 1.34 9.26 0.10
CA ALA A 36 1.47 10.05 -1.11
C ALA A 36 2.55 11.14 -0.99
N ARG A 37 2.68 11.78 0.18
CA ARG A 37 3.77 12.73 0.44
C ARG A 37 5.12 12.06 0.45
N MET A 38 5.25 10.90 1.12
CA MET A 38 6.49 10.11 1.12
C MET A 38 6.87 9.64 -0.28
N PHE A 39 5.89 9.24 -1.09
CA PHE A 39 6.10 8.91 -2.49
C PHE A 39 6.59 10.10 -3.30
N GLY A 40 5.97 11.28 -3.15
CA GLY A 40 6.45 12.51 -3.79
C GLY A 40 7.91 12.82 -3.44
N SER A 41 8.26 12.70 -2.16
CA SER A 41 9.65 12.82 -1.69
C SER A 41 10.56 11.75 -2.30
N ALA A 42 10.08 10.51 -2.43
CA ALA A 42 10.83 9.43 -3.06
C ALA A 42 11.07 9.70 -4.54
N ILE A 43 10.14 10.31 -5.26
CA ILE A 43 10.36 10.68 -6.67
C ILE A 43 11.36 11.84 -6.79
N ALA A 44 11.35 12.77 -5.84
CA ALA A 44 12.26 13.92 -5.84
C ALA A 44 13.68 13.60 -5.33
N ALA A 45 13.86 12.48 -4.64
CA ALA A 45 15.15 12.09 -4.08
C ALA A 45 16.16 11.70 -5.17
N ARG A 46 17.42 12.15 -5.00
CA ARG A 46 18.48 11.97 -6.02
C ARG A 46 19.23 10.64 -5.94
N ASN A 47 19.34 10.04 -4.76
CA ASN A 47 20.06 8.79 -4.56
C ASN A 47 19.10 7.61 -4.38
N ALA A 48 19.51 6.43 -4.86
CA ALA A 48 18.70 5.22 -4.92
C ALA A 48 18.25 4.76 -3.53
N GLU A 49 19.12 4.87 -2.53
CA GLU A 49 18.89 4.42 -1.16
C GLU A 49 17.79 5.24 -0.48
N SER A 50 17.79 6.56 -0.67
CA SER A 50 16.75 7.45 -0.16
C SER A 50 15.42 7.19 -0.83
N ARG A 51 15.42 7.01 -2.17
CA ARG A 51 14.21 6.66 -2.93
C ARG A 51 13.60 5.36 -2.38
N TYR A 52 14.43 4.34 -2.22
CA TYR A 52 14.03 3.04 -1.72
C TYR A 52 13.50 3.09 -0.28
N THR A 53 14.23 3.78 0.61
CA THR A 53 13.84 3.95 2.01
C THR A 53 12.51 4.68 2.14
N LEU A 54 12.30 5.75 1.37
CA LEU A 54 11.06 6.51 1.37
C LEU A 54 9.89 5.70 0.80
N LEU A 55 10.12 4.81 -0.16
CA LEU A 55 9.09 3.89 -0.65
C LEU A 55 8.70 2.84 0.39
N CYS A 56 9.67 2.24 1.09
CA CYS A 56 9.38 1.36 2.22
C CYS A 56 8.60 2.09 3.31
N ALA A 57 8.98 3.32 3.64
CA ALA A 57 8.29 4.15 4.62
C ALA A 57 6.85 4.50 4.17
N ALA A 58 6.64 4.76 2.88
CA ALA A 58 5.31 5.00 2.33
C ALA A 58 4.40 3.77 2.48
N MET A 59 4.92 2.58 2.20
CA MET A 59 4.20 1.33 2.40
C MET A 59 3.86 1.10 3.89
N ASP A 60 4.82 1.32 4.78
CA ASP A 60 4.60 1.25 6.23
C ASP A 60 3.48 2.19 6.69
N ALA A 61 3.53 3.45 6.26
CA ALA A 61 2.54 4.46 6.65
C ALA A 61 1.12 4.07 6.25
N MET A 62 0.95 3.30 5.16
CA MET A 62 -0.36 2.86 4.67
C MET A 62 -0.99 1.76 5.53
N ILE A 63 -0.22 0.74 5.91
CA ILE A 63 -0.79 -0.53 6.39
C ILE A 63 -0.19 -1.07 7.69
N MET A 64 0.80 -0.41 8.28
CA MET A 64 1.38 -0.83 9.56
C MET A 64 0.84 0.00 10.72
N GLU A 65 0.64 -0.63 11.87
CA GLU A 65 0.39 0.07 13.12
C GLU A 65 1.67 0.53 13.82
N SER A 66 1.54 1.54 14.69
CA SER A 66 2.68 2.10 15.43
C SER A 66 3.23 1.18 16.53
N ASN A 67 2.45 0.21 16.98
CA ASN A 67 2.80 -0.76 18.02
C ASN A 67 3.36 -2.09 17.48
N GLU A 68 3.34 -2.31 16.15
CA GLU A 68 3.87 -3.51 15.51
C GLU A 68 5.39 -3.37 15.28
N VAL A 69 6.17 -3.76 16.30
CA VAL A 69 7.65 -3.73 16.26
C VAL A 69 8.22 -5.06 15.76
N ASP A 70 7.68 -6.18 16.24
CA ASP A 70 8.14 -7.51 15.86
C ASP A 70 7.56 -7.95 14.51
N TYR A 71 8.37 -8.62 13.69
CA TYR A 71 7.96 -9.21 12.40
C TYR A 71 7.35 -8.22 11.38
N ARG A 72 7.71 -6.94 11.48
CA ARG A 72 7.17 -5.85 10.65
C ARG A 72 7.25 -6.13 9.15
N GLY A 73 8.37 -6.67 8.67
CA GLY A 73 8.53 -7.05 7.26
C GLY A 73 7.62 -8.20 6.81
N GLY A 74 7.37 -9.17 7.68
CA GLY A 74 6.45 -10.27 7.42
C GLY A 74 4.99 -9.80 7.41
N LYS A 75 4.62 -8.94 8.36
CA LYS A 75 3.27 -8.37 8.44
C LYS A 75 2.95 -7.46 7.25
N LEU A 76 3.89 -6.58 6.89
CA LEU A 76 3.78 -5.73 5.70
C LEU A 76 3.58 -6.58 4.44
N ALA A 77 4.39 -7.63 4.29
CA ALA A 77 4.30 -8.55 3.16
C ALA A 77 2.98 -9.33 3.12
N GLU A 78 2.49 -9.79 4.27
CA GLU A 78 1.19 -10.47 4.40
C GLU A 78 0.07 -9.54 3.94
N LEU A 79 -0.07 -8.37 4.57
CA LEU A 79 -1.13 -7.42 4.23
C LEU A 79 -1.05 -7.00 2.76
N THR A 80 0.15 -6.66 2.27
CA THR A 80 0.32 -6.24 0.88
C THR A 80 -0.10 -7.35 -0.10
N SER A 81 0.43 -8.57 0.07
CA SER A 81 0.16 -9.68 -0.85
C SER A 81 -1.32 -10.02 -0.94
N PHE A 82 -2.03 -10.07 0.19
CA PHE A 82 -3.46 -10.35 0.22
C PHE A 82 -4.32 -9.22 -0.34
N LEU A 83 -3.86 -7.96 -0.26
CA LEU A 83 -4.62 -6.82 -0.75
C LEU A 83 -4.52 -6.63 -2.27
N ILE A 84 -3.35 -6.88 -2.86
CA ILE A 84 -3.07 -6.48 -4.25
C ILE A 84 -2.84 -7.65 -5.22
N SER A 85 -2.77 -8.88 -4.73
CA SER A 85 -2.37 -10.04 -5.55
C SER A 85 -3.46 -11.09 -5.62
N ASP A 86 -3.60 -11.65 -6.82
CA ASP A 86 -4.38 -12.86 -7.06
C ASP A 86 -3.84 -14.02 -6.19
N PRO A 87 -4.69 -14.97 -5.77
CA PRO A 87 -4.29 -16.08 -4.90
C PRO A 87 -2.99 -16.79 -5.33
N GLU A 88 -2.81 -17.00 -6.62
CA GLU A 88 -1.66 -17.70 -7.21
C GLU A 88 -0.34 -16.91 -7.09
N LYS A 89 -0.41 -15.57 -7.03
CA LYS A 89 0.77 -14.67 -6.96
C LYS A 89 1.06 -14.15 -5.56
N ARG A 90 0.26 -14.53 -4.55
CA ARG A 90 0.41 -14.04 -3.18
C ARG A 90 1.76 -14.40 -2.59
N LEU A 91 2.22 -15.64 -2.77
CA LEU A 91 3.51 -16.07 -2.23
C LEU A 91 4.67 -15.29 -2.86
N GLU A 92 4.65 -15.10 -4.18
CA GLU A 92 5.67 -14.31 -4.89
C GLU A 92 5.71 -12.87 -4.36
N THR A 93 4.55 -12.20 -4.29
CA THR A 93 4.45 -10.83 -3.78
C THR A 93 4.87 -10.75 -2.32
N PHE A 94 4.51 -11.75 -1.51
CA PHE A 94 4.93 -11.83 -0.11
C PHE A 94 6.46 -11.88 0.00
N MET A 95 7.11 -12.79 -0.72
CA MET A 95 8.57 -12.91 -0.68
C MET A 95 9.24 -11.62 -1.16
N GLN A 96 8.72 -11.03 -2.24
CA GLN A 96 9.26 -9.80 -2.81
C GLN A 96 9.18 -8.62 -1.82
N VAL A 97 8.01 -8.38 -1.21
CA VAL A 97 7.84 -7.31 -0.22
C VAL A 97 8.67 -7.58 1.03
N SER A 98 8.70 -8.82 1.51
CA SER A 98 9.46 -9.19 2.71
C SER A 98 10.96 -8.97 2.51
N GLN A 99 11.51 -9.45 1.40
CA GLN A 99 12.91 -9.23 1.03
C GLN A 99 13.19 -7.74 0.85
N SER A 100 12.32 -7.03 0.14
CA SER A 100 12.52 -5.60 -0.10
C SER A 100 12.60 -4.81 1.21
N TYR A 101 11.71 -5.11 2.15
CA TYR A 101 11.64 -4.42 3.42
C TYR A 101 12.82 -4.77 4.35
N ASN A 102 13.20 -6.05 4.41
CA ASN A 102 14.29 -6.52 5.26
C ASN A 102 15.66 -6.09 4.74
N ASN A 103 15.80 -5.94 3.42
CA ASN A 103 17.02 -5.44 2.77
C ASN A 103 17.06 -3.92 2.66
N ARG A 104 16.15 -3.18 3.34
CA ARG A 104 16.20 -1.72 3.31
C ARG A 104 17.57 -1.25 3.82
N PRO A 105 18.22 -0.30 3.13
CA PRO A 105 19.46 0.29 3.63
C PRO A 105 19.24 0.79 5.06
N SER A 106 20.03 0.27 6.00
CA SER A 106 20.08 0.88 7.32
C SER A 106 20.83 2.21 7.18
N ALA A 107 20.39 3.26 7.89
CA ALA A 107 21.10 4.53 7.89
C ALA A 107 22.54 4.44 8.46
N ILE A 108 22.97 3.25 8.93
CA ILE A 108 24.17 3.03 9.75
C ILE A 108 25.20 2.11 9.05
N SER A 109 24.80 1.25 8.10
CA SER A 109 25.73 0.30 7.46
C SER A 109 26.16 0.76 6.06
N LYS A 110 27.46 0.99 5.88
CA LYS A 110 28.10 1.22 4.57
C LYS A 110 28.03 0.04 3.59
N ASP A 111 27.61 -1.13 4.08
CA ASP A 111 27.45 -2.37 3.31
C ASP A 111 26.00 -2.59 2.80
N SER A 112 25.17 -1.54 2.75
CA SER A 112 23.83 -1.67 2.16
C SER A 112 23.99 -2.04 0.69
N GLY A 113 23.71 -3.31 0.38
CA GLY A 113 23.84 -3.86 -0.95
C GLY A 113 23.17 -2.96 -2.00
N ASP A 114 23.82 -2.87 -3.16
CA ASP A 114 23.50 -1.94 -4.22
C ASP A 114 21.97 -1.92 -4.52
N VAL A 115 21.37 -0.76 -4.33
CA VAL A 115 19.95 -0.54 -4.56
C VAL A 115 19.79 -0.27 -6.05
N SER A 116 19.49 -1.32 -6.82
CA SER A 116 19.27 -1.17 -8.26
C SER A 116 17.97 -0.41 -8.57
N GLU A 117 17.96 0.29 -9.70
CA GLU A 117 16.75 0.96 -10.20
C GLU A 117 15.58 -0.01 -10.43
N ASP A 118 15.85 -1.26 -10.81
CA ASP A 118 14.81 -2.29 -10.98
C ASP A 118 14.10 -2.60 -9.66
N LYS A 119 14.85 -2.66 -8.55
CA LYS A 119 14.27 -2.84 -7.21
C LYS A 119 13.40 -1.64 -6.84
N ILE A 120 13.84 -0.42 -7.16
CA ILE A 120 13.06 0.80 -6.90
C ILE A 120 11.76 0.77 -7.71
N LYS A 121 11.84 0.49 -9.02
CA LYS A 121 10.68 0.45 -9.91
C LYS A 121 9.66 -0.58 -9.44
N THR A 122 10.13 -1.78 -9.08
CA THR A 122 9.30 -2.83 -8.50
C THR A 122 8.55 -2.34 -7.26
N LEU A 123 9.27 -1.70 -6.32
CA LEU A 123 8.68 -1.22 -5.08
C LEU A 123 7.69 -0.07 -5.33
N GLN A 124 7.97 0.80 -6.31
CA GLN A 124 7.03 1.85 -6.76
C GLN A 124 5.74 1.23 -7.29
N GLU A 125 5.81 0.19 -8.12
CA GLU A 125 4.64 -0.50 -8.67
C GLU A 125 3.80 -1.14 -7.57
N ILE A 126 4.43 -1.83 -6.61
CA ILE A 126 3.76 -2.43 -5.45
C ILE A 126 3.08 -1.35 -4.61
N MET A 127 3.80 -0.27 -4.29
CA MET A 127 3.29 0.82 -3.48
C MET A 127 2.08 1.48 -4.15
N LEU A 128 2.15 1.77 -5.46
CA LEU A 128 1.03 2.36 -6.20
C LEU A 128 -0.19 1.43 -6.24
N LYS A 129 0.00 0.13 -6.47
CA LYS A 129 -1.09 -0.86 -6.42
C LYS A 129 -1.75 -0.86 -5.04
N LEU A 130 -0.95 -0.86 -3.97
CA LEU A 130 -1.44 -0.83 -2.60
C LEU A 130 -2.19 0.46 -2.29
N PHE A 131 -1.64 1.61 -2.70
CA PHE A 131 -2.26 2.93 -2.52
C PHE A 131 -3.66 2.97 -3.15
N TRP A 132 -3.78 2.58 -4.43
CA TRP A 132 -5.06 2.60 -5.12
C TRP A 132 -6.04 1.58 -4.54
N ARG A 133 -5.54 0.43 -4.12
CA ARG A 133 -6.36 -0.58 -3.47
C ARG A 133 -6.97 -0.07 -2.16
N LEU A 134 -6.17 0.58 -1.32
CA LEU A 134 -6.66 1.14 -0.06
C LEU A 134 -7.60 2.31 -0.29
N ALA A 135 -7.34 3.17 -1.28
CA ALA A 135 -8.27 4.23 -1.67
C ALA A 135 -9.63 3.67 -2.12
N GLU A 136 -9.62 2.56 -2.88
CA GLU A 136 -10.84 1.85 -3.28
C GLU A 136 -11.59 1.26 -2.06
N LEU A 137 -10.87 0.58 -1.17
CA LEU A 137 -11.44 -0.02 0.04
C LEU A 137 -12.06 1.03 0.96
N GLU A 138 -11.41 2.18 1.11
CA GLU A 138 -11.93 3.31 1.88
C GLU A 138 -13.28 3.78 1.32
N ARG A 139 -13.43 3.90 -0.01
CA ARG A 139 -14.73 4.22 -0.64
C ARG A 139 -15.80 3.15 -0.40
N LYS A 140 -15.37 1.90 -0.22
CA LYS A 140 -16.24 0.76 0.10
C LYS A 140 -16.58 0.67 1.60
N GLY A 141 -16.14 1.64 2.41
CA GLY A 141 -16.44 1.71 3.83
C GLY A 141 -15.37 1.11 4.74
N HIS A 142 -14.23 0.67 4.21
CA HIS A 142 -13.09 0.23 5.00
C HIS A 142 -12.21 1.42 5.41
N SER A 143 -12.72 2.24 6.33
CA SER A 143 -12.13 3.53 6.71
C SER A 143 -11.06 3.46 7.81
N SER A 144 -10.88 2.29 8.43
CA SER A 144 -9.91 2.01 9.50
C SER A 144 -8.94 0.89 9.08
N LEU A 145 -7.73 0.91 9.65
CA LEU A 145 -6.78 -0.19 9.44
C LEU A 145 -7.19 -1.43 10.23
N SER A 146 -7.50 -1.27 11.51
CA SER A 146 -7.75 -2.37 12.46
C SER A 146 -9.05 -2.29 13.25
N ASP A 147 -9.61 -1.10 13.44
CA ASP A 147 -10.80 -0.91 14.27
C ASP A 147 -12.10 -1.35 13.57
N GLY A 148 -12.85 -2.27 14.21
CA GLY A 148 -14.19 -2.68 13.79
C GLY A 148 -14.26 -3.71 12.66
N ASP A 149 -15.46 -4.24 12.39
CA ASP A 149 -15.67 -5.34 11.44
C ASP A 149 -15.31 -5.01 10.00
N ASN A 150 -15.28 -3.72 9.65
CA ASN A 150 -14.90 -3.23 8.33
C ASN A 150 -13.45 -2.76 8.27
N SER A 151 -12.59 -3.15 9.20
CA SER A 151 -11.17 -2.84 9.11
C SER A 151 -10.47 -3.61 7.98
N VAL A 152 -9.38 -3.05 7.47
CA VAL A 152 -8.54 -3.70 6.45
C VAL A 152 -7.92 -4.99 6.96
N VAL A 153 -7.46 -5.01 8.21
CA VAL A 153 -6.92 -6.23 8.85
C VAL A 153 -7.98 -7.32 8.91
N ASN A 154 -9.21 -6.99 9.33
CA ASN A 154 -10.31 -7.96 9.38
C ASN A 154 -10.71 -8.46 7.98
N LEU A 155 -10.67 -7.58 6.97
CA LEU A 155 -10.84 -8.00 5.57
C LEU A 155 -9.78 -9.03 5.16
N VAL A 156 -8.49 -8.78 5.46
CA VAL A 156 -7.41 -9.73 5.14
C VAL A 156 -7.60 -11.06 5.87
N GLN A 157 -7.96 -11.04 7.16
CA GLN A 157 -8.23 -12.27 7.92
C GLN A 157 -9.39 -13.08 7.29
N ARG A 158 -10.45 -12.40 6.85
CA ARG A 158 -11.57 -13.05 6.15
C ARG A 158 -11.14 -13.70 4.84
N ILE A 159 -10.32 -13.01 4.04
CA ILE A 159 -9.79 -13.56 2.77
C ILE A 159 -8.88 -14.77 3.06
N LYS A 160 -8.00 -14.65 4.07
CA LYS A 160 -7.04 -15.69 4.43
C LYS A 160 -7.70 -17.00 4.87
N PHE A 161 -8.77 -16.90 5.66
CA PHE A 161 -9.41 -18.06 6.27
C PHE A 161 -10.77 -18.42 5.65
N GLY A 162 -11.18 -17.73 4.58
CA GLY A 162 -12.48 -17.98 3.93
C GLY A 162 -13.69 -17.66 4.81
N ILE A 163 -13.55 -16.74 5.77
CA ILE A 163 -14.61 -16.39 6.73
C ILE A 163 -15.63 -15.48 6.04
N LYS A 164 -16.92 -15.83 6.12
CA LYS A 164 -18.02 -15.02 5.56
C LYS A 164 -18.20 -13.71 6.35
N SER A 165 -18.65 -12.66 5.68
CA SER A 165 -19.02 -11.40 6.34
C SER A 165 -20.14 -11.62 7.36
N PRO A 166 -20.15 -10.95 8.52
CA PRO A 166 -21.26 -11.00 9.47
C PRO A 166 -22.61 -10.57 8.87
N THR A 167 -22.58 -9.82 7.76
CA THR A 167 -23.78 -9.42 6.99
C THR A 167 -24.32 -10.52 6.06
N GLY A 168 -23.75 -11.72 6.06
CA GLY A 168 -24.24 -12.85 5.25
C GLY A 168 -23.88 -12.78 3.76
N SER A 169 -23.32 -11.66 3.29
CA SER A 169 -22.80 -11.57 1.92
C SER A 169 -21.58 -12.50 1.78
N PRO A 170 -21.59 -13.44 0.82
CA PRO A 170 -20.36 -14.12 0.44
C PRO A 170 -19.35 -13.06 0.00
N VAL A 171 -18.09 -13.24 0.41
CA VAL A 171 -16.95 -12.51 -0.18
C VAL A 171 -16.74 -13.10 -1.58
N HIS A 172 -17.70 -12.88 -2.48
CA HIS A 172 -17.58 -13.30 -3.87
C HIS A 172 -16.81 -12.24 -4.65
N GLY A 173 -15.71 -12.67 -5.26
CA GLY A 173 -14.97 -11.91 -6.27
C GLY A 173 -14.00 -10.88 -5.70
N LEU A 174 -12.82 -11.34 -5.35
CA LEU A 174 -11.58 -10.61 -5.62
C LEU A 174 -10.85 -11.37 -6.72
#